data_AF-A0A5P2DZ24-F1
#
_entry.id   AF-A0A5P2DZ24-F1
#
_cell.length_a   1.000
_cell.length_b   1.000
_cell.length_c   1.000
_cell.angle_alpha   90.00
_cell.angle_beta   90.00
_cell.angle_gamma   90.00
#
_symmetry.space_group_name_H-M   'P 1'
#
loop_
_entity.id
_entity.type
_entity.pdbx_description
1 polymer ?
#
loop_
_entity_poly.entity_id
_entity_poly.type
_entity_poly.pdbx_seq_one_letter_code
_entity_poly.pdbx_strand_id
1 'polypeptide(L)'
;MKQKLGLVQALQHDPQLVVLDEPTEGLDPLVQEMFFELMEQAAADGRTVLLSSHVLPEVQRACGRVAIVREGDAPFGARGTVGAPLGGRPGGAPRTPERGGGSTA
;
A
#
# COMPACT_ATOMS: atom_id res chain seq x y z
N MET A 1 -6.93 21.14 -5.05
CA MET A 1 -7.35 20.46 -6.30
C MET A 1 -6.28 19.56 -6.92
N LYS A 2 -4.97 19.87 -6.80
CA LYS A 2 -3.91 19.05 -7.42
C LYS A 2 -3.80 17.62 -6.84
N GLN A 3 -3.98 17.45 -5.53
CA GLN A 3 -3.95 16.14 -4.85
C GLN A 3 -4.97 15.15 -5.44
N LYS A 4 -6.24 15.57 -5.50
CA LYS A 4 -7.35 14.75 -6.03
C LYS A 4 -7.12 14.36 -7.48
N LEU A 5 -6.61 15.27 -8.31
CA LEU A 5 -6.30 14.97 -9.70
C LEU A 5 -5.15 13.96 -9.83
N GLY A 6 -4.09 14.12 -9.03
CA GLY A 6 -2.97 13.17 -9.01
C GLY A 6 -3.40 11.78 -8.56
N LEU A 7 -4.28 11.70 -7.56
CA LEU A 7 -4.85 10.43 -7.10
C LEU A 7 -5.67 9.73 -8.20
N VAL A 8 -6.55 10.47 -8.89
CA VAL A 8 -7.33 9.92 -10.00
C VAL A 8 -6.40 9.45 -11.13
N GLN A 9 -5.38 10.24 -11.49
CA GLN A 9 -4.39 9.86 -12.50
C GLN A 9 -3.63 8.58 -12.12
N ALA A 10 -3.30 8.40 -10.85
CA ALA A 10 -2.60 7.21 -10.37
C ALA A 10 -3.48 5.95 -10.42
N LEU A 11 -4.79 6.08 -10.18
CA LEU A 11 -5.70 4.93 -10.03
C LEU A 11 -6.47 4.55 -11.30
N GLN A 12 -6.72 5.49 -12.22
CA GLN A 12 -7.60 5.31 -13.38
C GLN A 12 -7.17 4.20 -14.38
N HIS A 13 -5.93 3.71 -14.29
CA HIS A 13 -5.36 2.73 -15.21
C HIS A 13 -5.24 1.32 -14.61
N ASP A 14 -5.88 1.07 -13.46
CA ASP A 14 -5.86 -0.21 -12.74
C ASP A 14 -4.44 -0.80 -12.59
N PRO A 15 -3.46 -0.04 -12.06
CA PRO A 15 -2.09 -0.51 -11.95
C PRO A 15 -1.96 -1.68 -10.97
N GLN A 16 -1.00 -2.58 -11.25
CA GLN A 16 -0.67 -3.69 -10.34
C GLN A 16 0.05 -3.24 -9.07
N LEU A 17 0.71 -2.08 -9.12
CA LEU A 17 1.40 -1.44 -8.00
C LEU A 17 1.11 0.07 -8.00
N VAL A 18 0.64 0.59 -6.88
CA VAL A 18 0.49 2.03 -6.64
C VAL A 18 1.42 2.43 -5.50
N VAL A 19 2.19 3.51 -5.69
CA VAL A 19 2.98 4.14 -4.64
C VAL A 19 2.46 5.55 -4.42
N LEU A 20 2.03 5.84 -3.20
CA LEU A 20 1.44 7.11 -2.81
C LEU A 20 2.23 7.73 -1.67
N ASP A 21 2.66 8.98 -1.84
CA ASP A 21 3.32 9.74 -0.78
C ASP A 21 2.31 10.73 -0.20
N GLU A 22 1.96 10.57 1.08
CA GLU A 22 0.99 11.41 1.82
C GLU A 22 -0.33 11.67 1.04
N PRO A 23 -1.06 10.62 0.58
CA PRO A 23 -2.19 10.78 -0.33
C PRO A 23 -3.43 11.47 0.28
N THR A 24 -3.55 11.42 1.60
CA THR A 24 -4.69 11.92 2.41
C THR A 24 -4.54 13.41 2.75
N GLU A 25 -3.33 13.95 2.66
CA GLU A 25 -3.06 15.35 2.97
C GLU A 25 -3.83 16.27 2.02
N GLY A 26 -4.52 17.28 2.56
CA GLY A 26 -5.31 18.21 1.74
C GLY A 26 -6.55 17.62 1.03
N LEU A 27 -6.95 16.39 1.37
CA LEU A 27 -8.26 15.85 1.03
C LEU A 27 -9.30 16.24 2.09
N ASP A 28 -10.53 16.52 1.65
CA ASP A 28 -11.67 16.68 2.56
C ASP A 28 -11.99 15.34 3.24
N PRO A 29 -12.51 15.32 4.48
CA PRO A 29 -12.79 14.09 5.24
C PRO A 29 -13.61 13.05 4.44
N LEU A 30 -14.65 13.49 3.72
CA LEU A 30 -15.47 12.61 2.89
C LEU A 30 -14.66 11.94 1.75
N VAL A 31 -13.70 12.65 1.17
CA VAL A 31 -12.87 12.11 0.08
C VAL A 31 -11.81 11.16 0.62
N GLN A 32 -11.32 11.39 1.84
CA GLN A 32 -10.43 10.44 2.53
C GLN A 32 -11.13 9.10 2.76
N GLU A 33 -12.40 9.11 3.20
CA GLU A 33 -13.17 7.88 3.38
C GLU A 33 -13.30 7.08 2.08
N MET A 34 -13.69 7.74 1.00
CA MET A 34 -13.77 7.12 -0.32
C MET A 34 -12.40 6.61 -0.81
N PHE A 35 -11.31 7.33 -0.51
CA PHE A 35 -9.95 6.87 -0.83
C PHE A 35 -9.62 5.55 -0.12
N PHE A 36 -9.93 5.43 1.18
CA PHE A 36 -9.68 4.19 1.91
C PHE A 36 -10.48 3.01 1.35
N GLU A 37 -11.75 3.22 1.01
CA GLU A 37 -12.58 2.19 0.36
C GLU A 37 -11.98 1.73 -0.98
N LEU A 38 -11.47 2.66 -1.79
CA LEU A 38 -10.79 2.33 -3.05
C LEU A 38 -9.50 1.52 -2.83
N MET A 39 -8.73 1.82 -1.78
CA MET A 39 -7.52 1.06 -1.45
C MET A 39 -7.84 -0.35 -0.98
N GLU A 40 -8.89 -0.52 -0.18
CA GLU A 40 -9.39 -1.82 0.25
C GLU A 40 -9.85 -2.67 -0.94
N GLN A 41 -10.59 -2.07 -1.88
CA GLN A 41 -11.02 -2.73 -3.12
C GLN A 41 -9.81 -3.12 -4.00
N ALA A 42 -8.87 -2.20 -4.21
CA ALA A 42 -7.66 -2.49 -4.98
C ALA A 42 -6.86 -3.65 -4.38
N ALA A 43 -6.72 -3.70 -3.06
CA ALA A 43 -6.07 -4.80 -2.36
C ALA A 43 -6.85 -6.13 -2.52
N ALA A 44 -8.19 -6.10 -2.43
CA ALA A 44 -9.04 -7.27 -2.64
C ALA A 44 -8.91 -7.84 -4.07
N ASP A 45 -8.71 -6.97 -5.06
CA ASP A 45 -8.47 -7.34 -6.46
C ASP A 45 -7.04 -7.86 -6.71
N GLY A 46 -6.21 -7.99 -5.66
CA GLY A 46 -4.85 -8.51 -5.75
C GLY A 46 -3.81 -7.48 -6.18
N ARG A 47 -4.14 -6.19 -6.14
CA ARG A 47 -3.21 -5.08 -6.45
C ARG A 47 -2.39 -4.75 -5.21
N THR A 48 -1.17 -4.26 -5.41
CA THR A 48 -0.30 -3.82 -4.32
C THR A 48 -0.41 -2.31 -4.16
N VAL A 49 -0.72 -1.85 -2.95
CA VAL A 49 -0.72 -0.43 -2.60
C VAL A 49 0.36 -0.20 -1.55
N LEU A 50 1.30 0.70 -1.85
CA LEU A 50 2.26 1.25 -0.91
C LEU A 50 1.90 2.70 -0.67
N LEU A 51 1.60 3.06 0.58
CA LEU A 51 1.34 4.44 0.96
C LEU A 51 2.23 4.84 2.14
N SER A 52 2.66 6.10 2.14
CA SER A 52 3.22 6.75 3.32
C SER A 52 2.15 7.64 3.95
N SER A 53 2.13 7.67 5.27
CA SER A 53 1.43 8.69 6.05
C SER A 53 2.14 8.83 7.39
N HIS A 54 2.32 10.07 7.83
CA HIS A 54 2.79 10.38 9.19
C HIS A 54 1.66 10.29 10.23
N VAL A 55 0.41 10.10 9.81
CA VAL A 55 -0.77 10.02 10.67
C VAL A 55 -1.11 8.56 10.97
N LEU A 56 -0.75 8.09 12.17
CA LEU A 56 -0.90 6.68 12.56
C LEU A 56 -2.33 6.11 12.40
N PRO A 57 -3.43 6.84 12.74
CA PRO A 57 -4.78 6.36 12.48
C PRO A 57 -5.09 6.04 11.01
N GLU A 58 -4.52 6.81 10.07
CA GLU A 58 -4.72 6.58 8.63
C GLU A 58 -4.00 5.30 8.19
N VAL A 59 -2.77 5.11 8.67
CA VAL A 59 -2.00 3.89 8.44
C VAL A 59 -2.73 2.66 8.98
N GLN A 60 -3.30 2.75 10.19
CA GLN A 60 -4.07 1.65 10.77
C GLN A 60 -5.35 1.32 9.98
N ARG A 61 -5.99 2.34 9.39
CA ARG A 61 -7.20 2.15 8.58
C ARG A 61 -6.87 1.55 7.21
N ALA A 62 -5.84 2.05 6.54
CA ALA A 62 -5.56 1.74 5.14
C ALA A 62 -4.62 0.54 4.93
N CYS A 63 -3.73 0.25 5.88
CA CYS A 63 -2.63 -0.68 5.66
C CYS A 63 -2.83 -1.99 6.42
N GLY A 64 -2.82 -3.11 5.70
CA GLY A 64 -2.70 -4.44 6.33
C GLY A 64 -1.29 -4.78 6.80
N ARG A 65 -0.27 -4.06 6.31
CA ARG A 65 1.14 -4.21 6.68
C ARG A 65 1.77 -2.84 6.84
N VAL A 66 2.53 -2.64 7.91
CA VAL A 66 3.20 -1.38 8.22
C VAL A 66 4.71 -1.59 8.26
N ALA A 67 5.46 -0.61 7.78
CA ALA A 67 6.90 -0.51 7.93
C ALA A 67 7.23 0.86 8.52
N ILE A 68 8.10 0.90 9.52
CA ILE A 68 8.58 2.14 10.13
C ILE A 68 10.04 2.29 9.73
N VAL A 69 10.37 3.42 9.10
CA VAL A 69 11.75 3.76 8.71
C VAL A 69 12.35 4.64 9.80
N ARG A 70 13.54 4.27 10.29
CA ARG A 70 14.30 5.06 11.27
C ARG A 70 15.74 5.22 10.76
N GLU A 71 16.25 6.46 10.76
CA GLU A 71 17.65 6.74 10.40
C GLU A 71 18.08 6.23 9.01
N GLY A 72 17.13 6.16 8.06
CA GLY A 72 17.40 5.66 6.71
C GLY A 72 17.50 4.13 6.61
N ASP A 73 17.38 3.41 7.72
CA ASP A 73 17.24 1.96 7.73
C ASP A 73 15.75 1.61 7.54
N ALA A 74 15.44 1.13 6.34
CA ALA A 74 14.15 0.54 6.03
C ALA A 74 14.36 -0.97 5.91
N PRO A 75 13.61 -1.83 6.64
CA PRO A 75 13.68 -3.27 6.48
C PRO A 75 12.96 -3.73 5.20
N PHE A 76 13.28 -3.11 4.06
CA PHE A 76 12.72 -3.44 2.74
C PHE A 76 13.54 -4.58 2.11
N GLY A 77 13.58 -5.73 2.79
CA GLY A 77 14.40 -6.86 2.36
C GLY A 77 14.23 -8.15 3.15
N ALA A 78 13.58 -8.12 4.31
CA ALA A 78 13.26 -9.31 5.07
C ALA A 78 11.75 -9.57 5.02
N ARG A 79 11.34 -10.84 5.00
CA ARG A 79 10.04 -11.24 5.53
C ARG A 79 10.01 -10.83 7.01
N GLY A 80 9.65 -9.59 7.26
CA GLY A 80 9.60 -8.97 8.57
C GLY A 80 8.42 -8.01 8.56
N THR A 81 7.30 -8.47 9.12
CA THR A 81 6.26 -7.59 9.64
C THR A 81 6.88 -6.74 10.73
N VAL A 82 7.06 -5.44 10.49
CA VAL A 82 7.13 -4.51 11.63
C VAL A 82 5.68 -4.30 12.08
N GLY A 83 5.25 -5.19 12.95
CA GLY A 83 3.98 -5.13 13.64
C GLY A 83 4.11 -5.90 14.94
N ALA A 84 4.22 -5.18 16.06
CA ALA A 84 3.48 -5.63 17.22
C ALA A 84 2.00 -5.70 16.79
N PRO A 85 1.28 -6.79 17.10
CA PRO A 85 -0.03 -7.05 16.52
C PRO A 85 -1.05 -6.07 17.09
N LEU A 86 -1.62 -5.21 16.26
CA LEU A 86 -2.96 -4.67 16.48
C LEU A 86 -3.87 -5.47 15.55
N GLY A 87 -4.67 -6.35 16.15
CA GLY A 87 -5.28 -7.54 15.53
C GLY A 87 -5.91 -7.36 14.14
N GLY A 88 -5.62 -8.31 13.25
CA GLY A 88 -6.23 -8.41 11.91
C GLY A 88 -5.57 -9.50 11.08
N ARG A 89 -6.35 -10.23 10.27
CA ARG A 89 -6.01 -11.53 9.65
C ARG A 89 -4.84 -11.47 8.65
N PRO A 90 -4.06 -12.56 8.46
CA PRO A 90 -2.99 -12.60 7.46
C PRO A 90 -3.60 -12.68 6.06
N GLY A 91 -3.67 -11.53 5.37
CA GLY A 91 -3.98 -11.43 3.94
C GLY A 91 -2.79 -11.88 3.10
N GLY A 92 -3.05 -12.71 2.10
CA GLY A 92 -2.07 -13.50 1.34
C GLY A 92 -0.89 -12.72 0.75
N ALA A 93 0.26 -13.38 0.72
CA ALA A 93 1.50 -12.84 0.20
C ALA A 93 1.40 -12.50 -1.30
N PRO A 94 2.05 -11.41 -1.76
CA PRO A 94 2.22 -11.16 -3.18
C PRO A 94 3.05 -12.31 -3.78
N ARG A 95 2.49 -12.98 -4.79
CA ARG A 95 3.20 -14.04 -5.53
C ARG A 95 4.35 -13.39 -6.28
N THR A 96 5.58 -13.61 -5.82
CA THR A 96 6.77 -13.34 -6.62
C THR A 96 6.65 -14.10 -7.94
N PRO A 97 6.97 -13.48 -9.10
CA PRO A 97 7.09 -14.23 -10.33
C PRO A 97 8.28 -15.18 -10.19
N GLU A 98 7.99 -16.47 -10.14
CA GLU A 98 9.01 -17.51 -10.16
C GLU A 98 9.76 -17.39 -11.49
N ARG A 99 11.04 -17.00 -11.43
CA ARG A 99 11.94 -17.16 -12.57
C ARG A 99 12.12 -18.65 -12.81
N GLY A 100 11.30 -19.19 -13.71
CA GLY A 100 11.43 -20.55 -14.21
C GLY A 100 12.83 -20.77 -14.75
N GLY A 101 13.51 -21.77 -14.18
CA GLY A 101 14.68 -22.37 -14.79
C GLY A 101 14.28 -23.01 -16.12
N GLY A 102 14.85 -22.50 -17.20
CA GLY A 102 14.84 -23.13 -18.52
C GLY A 102 16.23 -23.66 -18.82
N SER A 103 16.48 -24.91 -18.42
CA SER A 103 17.55 -25.74 -18.98
C SER A 103 17.18 -26.08 -20.43
N THR A 104 17.95 -25.62 -21.41
CA THR A 104 18.08 -26.29 -22.71
C THR A 104 19.38 -25.91 -23.39
N ALA A 105 20.18 -26.94 -23.68
CA ALA A 105 21.25 -27.09 -24.69
C ALA A 105 22.57 -26.32 -24.50
#